data_AF-A0A6G3ZHM7-F1
#
_entry.id   AF-A0A6G3ZHM7-F1
#
_cell.length_a   1.000
_cell.length_b   1.000
_cell.length_c   1.000
_cell.angle_alpha   90.00
_cell.angle_beta   90.00
_cell.angle_gamma   90.00
#
_symmetry.space_group_name_H-M   'P 1'
#
loop_
_entity.id
_entity.type
_entity.pdbx_description
1 polymer ?
#
loop_
_entity_poly.entity_id
_entity_poly.type
_entity_poly.pdbx_seq_one_letter_code
_entity_poly.pdbx_strand_id
1 'polypeptide(L)'
;MFAAETLDWVHVATPVQSHFDLASAAVERGIPVTVQKPATTTREELDDLRDLAAEREVPVSVVHNWLFYPVVRDLRRRIAAGEFGEIRAVEATFSGEGRPDDTYRGEWVYDLPGGDVEEGMPHPLYLTLALGGVPRDAESVDVQTRASATTTGSTTTGPPSSGPPTTTRSARSRSSAGPRRTTNSASSEPSGLRRWTSRPTPSTPTTPTRDRSTS
;
A
#
# COMPACT_ATOMS: atom_id res chain seq x y z
N MET A 1 -18.09 -23.59 -1.72
CA MET A 1 -18.18 -22.37 -2.54
C MET A 1 -17.99 -22.69 -4.03
N PHE A 2 -16.77 -22.74 -4.59
CA PHE A 2 -16.56 -22.89 -6.05
C PHE A 2 -17.23 -24.10 -6.73
N ALA A 3 -17.44 -25.21 -6.03
CA ALA A 3 -18.10 -26.41 -6.58
C ALA A 3 -19.62 -26.44 -6.40
N ALA A 4 -20.17 -25.56 -5.54
CA ALA A 4 -21.55 -25.64 -5.06
C ALA A 4 -22.39 -24.43 -5.48
N GLU A 5 -21.76 -23.35 -5.92
CA GLU A 5 -22.39 -22.05 -6.15
C GLU A 5 -21.95 -21.47 -7.49
N THR A 6 -22.85 -20.73 -8.14
CA THR A 6 -22.51 -19.85 -9.26
C THR A 6 -22.19 -18.47 -8.69
N LEU A 7 -20.97 -17.99 -8.93
CA LEU A 7 -20.47 -16.75 -8.36
C LEU A 7 -20.27 -15.71 -9.45
N ASP A 8 -20.80 -14.51 -9.23
CA ASP A 8 -20.55 -13.36 -10.12
C ASP A 8 -19.16 -12.74 -9.89
N TRP A 9 -18.62 -12.90 -8.67
CA TRP A 9 -17.38 -12.25 -8.23
C TRP A 9 -16.87 -12.86 -6.92
N VAL A 10 -15.54 -12.81 -6.67
CA VAL A 10 -14.89 -13.26 -5.43
C VAL A 10 -14.02 -12.18 -4.79
N HIS A 11 -14.20 -11.99 -3.48
CA HIS A 11 -13.26 -11.23 -2.64
C HIS A 11 -12.30 -12.18 -1.92
N VAL A 12 -11.01 -12.08 -2.20
CA VAL A 12 -9.99 -12.77 -1.41
C VAL A 12 -9.50 -11.80 -0.33
N ALA A 13 -9.90 -12.05 0.92
CA ALA A 13 -9.57 -11.25 2.10
C ALA A 13 -8.91 -12.08 3.21
N THR A 14 -8.15 -13.09 2.81
CA THR A 14 -7.36 -13.98 3.67
C THR A 14 -5.97 -13.37 3.94
N PRO A 15 -5.10 -14.03 4.73
CA PRO A 15 -3.68 -13.70 4.75
C PRO A 15 -3.04 -13.82 3.35
N VAL A 16 -2.11 -12.93 3.04
CA VAL A 16 -1.52 -12.76 1.70
C VAL A 16 -0.88 -14.03 1.13
N GLN A 17 -0.38 -14.92 1.99
CA GLN A 17 0.22 -16.21 1.60
C GLN A 17 -0.73 -17.09 0.79
N SER A 18 -2.05 -16.91 0.93
CA SER A 18 -3.07 -17.68 0.22
C SER A 18 -3.67 -16.95 -0.98
N HIS A 19 -3.29 -15.68 -1.20
CA HIS A 19 -3.93 -14.84 -2.20
C HIS A 19 -3.77 -15.39 -3.62
N PHE A 20 -2.55 -15.78 -4.00
CA PHE A 20 -2.25 -16.29 -5.34
C PHE A 20 -3.10 -17.53 -5.66
N ASP A 21 -3.03 -18.56 -4.82
CA ASP A 21 -3.75 -19.81 -5.05
C ASP A 21 -5.27 -19.60 -5.16
N LEU A 22 -5.85 -18.79 -4.26
CA LEU A 22 -7.28 -18.52 -4.25
C LEU A 22 -7.73 -17.67 -5.44
N ALA A 23 -6.96 -16.64 -5.80
CA ALA A 23 -7.26 -15.78 -6.94
C ALA A 23 -7.11 -16.54 -8.26
N SER A 24 -6.01 -17.30 -8.43
CA SER A 24 -5.78 -18.14 -9.60
C SER A 24 -6.89 -19.17 -9.78
N ALA A 25 -7.32 -19.84 -8.70
CA ALA A 25 -8.43 -20.79 -8.77
C ALA A 25 -9.74 -20.14 -9.23
N ALA A 26 -10.04 -18.91 -8.82
CA ALA A 26 -11.21 -18.18 -9.30
C ALA A 26 -11.08 -17.80 -10.78
N VAL A 27 -9.91 -17.31 -11.19
CA VAL A 27 -9.62 -16.91 -12.58
C VAL A 27 -9.72 -18.10 -13.55
N GLU A 28 -9.18 -19.26 -13.19
CA GLU A 28 -9.31 -20.50 -13.98
C GLU A 28 -10.76 -20.89 -14.25
N ARG A 29 -11.68 -20.48 -13.36
CA ARG A 29 -13.11 -20.76 -13.45
C ARG A 29 -13.90 -19.64 -14.16
N GLY A 30 -13.21 -18.61 -14.65
CA GLY A 30 -13.86 -17.47 -15.31
C GLY A 30 -14.49 -16.47 -14.33
N ILE A 31 -14.16 -16.52 -13.04
CA ILE A 31 -14.82 -15.72 -12.00
C ILE A 31 -13.97 -14.47 -11.70
N PRO A 32 -14.51 -13.25 -11.88
CA PRO A 32 -13.80 -12.02 -11.55
C PRO A 32 -13.39 -11.94 -10.07
N VAL A 33 -12.24 -11.32 -9.78
CA VAL A 33 -11.62 -11.32 -8.43
C VAL A 33 -11.25 -9.92 -7.97
N THR A 34 -11.50 -9.58 -6.70
CA THR A 34 -10.71 -8.56 -5.99
C THR A 34 -9.93 -9.23 -4.88
N VAL A 35 -8.63 -8.99 -4.84
CA VAL A 35 -7.72 -9.51 -3.82
C VAL A 35 -7.32 -8.38 -2.88
N GLN A 36 -7.25 -8.65 -1.58
CA GLN A 36 -6.67 -7.72 -0.63
C GLN A 36 -5.21 -7.43 -0.99
N LYS A 37 -4.72 -6.27 -0.56
CA LYS A 37 -3.28 -5.99 -0.60
C LYS A 37 -2.57 -6.73 0.55
N PRO A 38 -1.25 -6.98 0.43
CA PRO A 38 -0.52 -7.10 -0.83
C PRO A 38 -1.16 -8.19 -1.71
N ALA A 39 -1.13 -8.03 -3.03
CA ALA A 39 -1.87 -8.92 -3.93
C ALA A 39 -1.32 -10.36 -3.91
N THR A 40 -0.02 -10.50 -3.70
CA THR A 40 0.74 -11.75 -3.65
C THR A 40 1.97 -11.55 -2.75
N THR A 41 2.69 -12.62 -2.42
CA THR A 41 3.91 -12.53 -1.61
C THR A 41 5.16 -12.24 -2.45
N THR A 42 5.11 -12.57 -3.74
CA THR A 42 6.21 -12.35 -4.67
C THR A 42 5.77 -11.59 -5.92
N ARG A 43 6.74 -11.00 -6.61
CA ARG A 43 6.52 -10.32 -7.89
C ARG A 43 6.19 -11.34 -8.99
N GLU A 44 6.80 -12.51 -8.92
CA GLU A 44 6.61 -13.61 -9.86
C GLU A 44 5.15 -14.11 -9.82
N GLU A 45 4.60 -14.36 -8.63
CA GLU A 45 3.17 -14.71 -8.45
C GLU A 45 2.23 -13.63 -9.02
N LEU A 46 2.60 -12.35 -8.86
CA LEU A 46 1.80 -11.24 -9.39
C LEU A 46 1.81 -11.20 -10.92
N ASP A 47 2.99 -11.43 -11.51
CA ASP A 47 3.16 -11.51 -12.96
C ASP A 47 2.37 -12.70 -13.52
N ASP A 48 2.46 -13.87 -12.88
CA ASP A 48 1.72 -15.08 -13.27
C ASP A 48 0.20 -14.89 -13.17
N LEU A 49 -0.30 -14.29 -12.07
CA LEU A 49 -1.72 -14.01 -11.90
C LEU A 49 -2.22 -13.00 -12.94
N ARG A 50 -1.43 -11.97 -13.26
CA ARG A 50 -1.75 -11.01 -14.33
C ARG A 50 -1.88 -11.71 -15.67
N ASP A 51 -0.91 -12.55 -16.01
CA ASP A 51 -0.86 -13.22 -17.31
C ASP A 51 -2.00 -14.24 -17.44
N LEU A 52 -2.31 -14.98 -16.37
CA LEU A 52 -3.47 -15.86 -16.30
C LEU A 52 -4.79 -15.10 -16.46
N ALA A 53 -4.95 -13.98 -15.75
CA ALA A 53 -6.14 -13.13 -15.87
C ALA A 53 -6.33 -12.58 -17.30
N ALA A 54 -5.23 -12.22 -17.96
CA ALA A 54 -5.25 -11.78 -19.35
C ALA A 54 -5.59 -12.92 -20.32
N GLU A 55 -5.01 -14.11 -20.14
CA GLU A 55 -5.31 -15.30 -20.95
C GLU A 55 -6.78 -15.70 -20.85
N ARG A 56 -7.35 -15.65 -19.64
CA ARG A 56 -8.74 -16.05 -19.37
C ARG A 56 -9.76 -14.95 -19.61
N GLU A 57 -9.30 -13.73 -19.93
CA GLU A 57 -10.12 -12.53 -20.05
C GLU A 57 -10.97 -12.25 -18.80
N VAL A 58 -10.42 -12.57 -17.62
CA VAL A 58 -11.07 -12.42 -16.32
C VAL A 58 -10.54 -11.18 -15.60
N PRO A 59 -11.41 -10.24 -15.19
CA PRO A 59 -10.98 -9.09 -14.40
C PRO A 59 -10.44 -9.49 -13.03
N VAL A 60 -9.22 -9.05 -12.72
CA VAL A 60 -8.62 -9.12 -11.39
C VAL A 60 -8.27 -7.70 -10.93
N SER A 61 -8.60 -7.37 -9.69
CA SER A 61 -8.27 -6.09 -9.08
C SER A 61 -7.70 -6.25 -7.67
N VAL A 62 -6.96 -5.25 -7.20
CA VAL A 62 -6.36 -5.23 -5.86
C VAL A 62 -7.03 -4.16 -5.03
N VAL A 63 -7.28 -4.43 -3.74
CA VAL A 63 -7.86 -3.46 -2.82
C VAL A 63 -6.86 -2.33 -2.53
N HIS A 64 -6.96 -1.24 -3.29
CA HIS A 64 -6.26 0.03 -3.05
C HIS A 64 -7.23 1.07 -2.47
N ASN A 65 -7.85 0.74 -1.35
CA ASN A 65 -9.01 1.46 -0.80
C ASN A 65 -8.74 2.94 -0.47
N TRP A 66 -7.51 3.34 -0.09
CA TRP A 66 -7.23 4.76 0.21
C TRP A 66 -7.33 5.66 -1.03
N LEU A 67 -7.25 5.12 -2.24
CA LEU A 67 -7.52 5.89 -3.48
C LEU A 67 -8.95 6.41 -3.56
N PHE A 68 -9.87 5.81 -2.80
CA PHE A 68 -11.28 6.14 -2.80
C PHE A 68 -11.67 7.11 -1.68
N TYR A 69 -10.74 7.50 -0.80
CA TYR A 69 -11.01 8.53 0.19
C TYR A 69 -11.37 9.87 -0.49
N PRO A 70 -12.40 10.59 -0.01
CA PRO A 70 -12.85 11.83 -0.64
C PRO A 70 -11.72 12.84 -0.90
N VAL A 71 -10.81 12.98 0.07
CA VAL A 71 -9.64 13.87 -0.04
C VAL A 71 -8.68 13.44 -1.16
N VAL A 72 -8.44 12.14 -1.33
CA VAL A 72 -7.56 11.63 -2.39
C VAL A 72 -8.24 11.77 -3.76
N ARG A 73 -9.55 11.53 -3.85
CA ARG A 73 -10.32 11.73 -5.09
C ARG A 73 -10.34 13.19 -5.52
N ASP A 74 -10.56 14.12 -4.58
CA ASP A 74 -10.48 15.55 -4.87
C ASP A 74 -9.07 15.96 -5.29
N LEU A 75 -8.04 15.51 -4.57
CA LEU A 75 -6.66 15.83 -4.91
C LEU A 75 -6.30 15.36 -6.33
N ARG A 76 -6.68 14.12 -6.70
CA ARG A 76 -6.47 13.60 -8.07
C ARG A 76 -7.21 14.42 -9.13
N ARG A 77 -8.45 14.86 -8.85
CA ARG A 77 -9.20 15.74 -9.75
C ARG A 77 -8.49 17.07 -9.97
N ARG A 78 -7.99 17.69 -8.89
CA ARG A 78 -7.29 18.99 -8.92
C ARG A 78 -5.94 18.90 -9.63
N ILE A 79 -5.21 17.81 -9.41
CA ILE A 79 -3.97 17.49 -10.16
C ILE A 79 -4.28 17.36 -11.66
N ALA A 80 -5.31 16.60 -12.03
CA ALA A 80 -5.70 16.43 -13.43
C ALA A 80 -6.18 17.74 -14.09
N ALA A 81 -6.75 18.66 -13.31
CA ALA A 81 -7.14 20.00 -13.75
C ALA A 81 -5.94 20.97 -13.87
N GLY A 82 -4.72 20.56 -13.51
CA GLY A 82 -3.53 21.39 -13.58
C GLY A 82 -3.41 22.45 -12.48
N GLU A 83 -4.21 22.35 -11.41
CA GLU A 83 -4.25 23.35 -10.33
C GLU A 83 -2.91 23.50 -9.58
N PHE A 84 -2.04 22.49 -9.68
CA PHE A 84 -0.72 22.47 -9.03
C PHE A 84 0.46 22.62 -10.03
N GLY A 85 0.17 22.76 -11.33
CA GLY A 85 1.20 22.68 -12.37
C GLY A 85 1.82 21.28 -12.48
N GLU A 86 3.10 21.22 -12.83
CA GLU A 86 3.85 19.97 -12.92
C GLU A 86 4.20 19.45 -11.51
N ILE A 87 3.74 18.25 -11.17
CA ILE A 87 4.11 17.58 -9.92
C ILE A 87 5.59 17.19 -9.98
N ARG A 88 6.41 17.76 -9.09
CA ARG A 88 7.86 17.53 -9.04
C ARG A 88 8.27 16.42 -8.08
N ALA A 89 7.53 16.24 -7.00
CA ALA A 89 7.78 15.23 -5.99
C ALA A 89 6.48 14.92 -5.23
N VAL A 90 6.38 13.69 -4.71
CA VAL A 90 5.34 13.29 -3.76
C VAL A 90 6.03 12.57 -2.61
N GLU A 91 5.82 13.04 -1.40
CA GLU A 91 6.34 12.44 -0.18
C GLU A 91 5.17 11.87 0.63
N ALA A 92 5.34 10.65 1.13
CA ALA A 92 4.37 10.01 2.02
C ALA A 92 5.09 9.51 3.27
N THR A 93 4.59 9.91 4.43
CA THR A 93 5.02 9.37 5.72
C THR A 93 3.97 8.36 6.19
N PHE A 94 4.40 7.12 6.41
CA PHE A 94 3.56 6.08 7.00
C PHE A 94 4.14 5.70 8.35
N SER A 95 3.36 5.91 9.40
CA SER A 95 3.76 5.69 10.79
C SER A 95 2.67 4.95 11.54
N GLY A 96 3.05 4.02 12.41
CA GLY A 96 2.17 3.34 13.35
C GLY A 96 2.65 3.52 14.78
N GLU A 97 1.72 3.42 15.74
CA GLU A 97 2.01 3.49 17.18
C GLU A 97 2.15 2.09 17.82
N GLY A 98 2.07 1.04 17.01
CA GLY A 98 2.18 -0.35 17.45
C GLY A 98 3.62 -0.75 17.78
N ARG A 99 3.76 -1.72 18.68
CA ARG A 99 5.07 -2.34 18.90
C ARG A 99 5.39 -3.26 17.71
N PRO A 100 6.67 -3.41 17.33
CA PRO A 100 7.05 -4.31 16.24
C PRO A 100 6.68 -5.80 16.48
N ASP A 101 6.45 -6.17 17.75
CA ASP A 101 6.05 -7.50 18.21
C ASP A 101 4.53 -7.62 18.50
N ASP A 102 3.72 -6.64 18.11
CA ASP A 102 2.27 -6.67 18.28
C ASP A 102 1.57 -7.55 17.21
N THR A 103 0.84 -8.57 17.67
CA THR A 103 0.07 -9.49 16.82
C THR A 103 -1.32 -8.96 16.43
N TYR A 104 -1.57 -7.65 16.49
CA TYR A 104 -2.89 -7.06 16.14
C TYR A 104 -3.47 -7.58 14.81
N ARG A 105 -2.64 -7.87 13.80
CA ARG A 105 -3.08 -8.43 12.51
C ARG A 105 -3.12 -9.97 12.46
N GLY A 106 -2.57 -10.63 13.46
CA GLY A 106 -2.34 -12.08 13.52
C GLY A 106 -0.86 -12.44 13.33
N GLU A 107 -0.47 -13.63 13.80
CA GLU A 107 0.93 -14.10 13.75
C GLU A 107 1.46 -14.32 12.33
N TRP A 108 0.57 -14.60 11.37
CA TRP A 108 0.91 -14.80 9.95
C TRP A 108 1.67 -13.62 9.35
N VAL A 109 1.55 -12.42 9.92
CA VAL A 109 2.26 -11.24 9.42
C VAL A 109 3.76 -11.40 9.57
N TYR A 110 4.24 -12.15 10.57
CA TYR A 110 5.66 -12.37 10.83
C TYR A 110 6.32 -13.37 9.87
N ASP A 111 5.51 -14.09 9.09
CA ASP A 111 6.03 -14.93 8.01
C ASP A 111 6.39 -14.10 6.77
N LEU A 112 6.00 -12.82 6.73
CA LEU A 112 6.41 -11.89 5.67
C LEU A 112 7.84 -11.39 5.92
N PRO A 113 8.71 -11.32 4.89
CA PRO A 113 10.08 -10.80 5.03
C PRO A 113 10.19 -9.45 5.72
N GLY A 114 9.22 -8.55 5.50
CA GLY A 114 9.13 -7.22 6.12
C GLY A 114 8.04 -7.08 7.18
N GLY A 115 7.37 -8.17 7.59
CA GLY A 115 6.39 -8.15 8.66
C GLY A 115 5.22 -7.17 8.43
N ASP A 116 4.81 -6.49 9.51
CA ASP A 116 3.75 -5.47 9.46
C ASP A 116 4.10 -4.29 8.53
N VAL A 117 5.40 -4.01 8.33
CA VAL A 117 5.83 -2.97 7.39
C VAL A 117 5.49 -3.40 5.97
N GLU A 118 5.79 -4.64 5.57
CA GLU A 118 5.47 -5.16 4.24
C GLU A 118 3.96 -5.21 4.01
N GLU A 119 3.20 -5.63 5.02
CA GLU A 119 1.74 -5.62 4.97
C GLU A 119 1.17 -4.20 4.82
N GLY A 120 1.73 -3.22 5.53
CA GLY A 120 1.26 -1.83 5.52
C GLY A 120 1.70 -1.00 4.31
N MET A 121 2.90 -1.24 3.79
CA MET A 121 3.59 -0.40 2.79
C MET A 121 2.88 -0.23 1.44
N PRO A 122 2.06 -1.16 0.92
CA PRO A 122 1.32 -0.92 -0.31
C PRO A 122 0.44 0.33 -0.25
N HIS A 123 -0.08 0.68 0.93
CA HIS A 123 -0.95 1.84 1.11
C HIS A 123 -0.30 3.19 0.72
N PRO A 124 0.82 3.63 1.32
CA PRO A 124 1.50 4.82 0.86
C PRO A 124 2.04 4.68 -0.56
N LEU A 125 2.46 3.48 -0.99
CA LEU A 125 3.05 3.26 -2.31
C LEU A 125 2.06 3.51 -3.46
N TYR A 126 0.86 2.92 -3.42
CA TYR A 126 -0.10 3.19 -4.49
C TYR A 126 -0.62 4.64 -4.46
N LEU A 127 -0.60 5.31 -3.29
CA LEU A 127 -0.98 6.72 -3.19
C LEU A 127 0.04 7.61 -3.88
N THR A 128 1.34 7.42 -3.60
CA THR A 128 2.39 8.22 -4.21
C THR A 128 2.41 8.03 -5.72
N LEU A 129 2.24 6.79 -6.21
CA LEU A 129 2.13 6.49 -7.64
C LEU A 129 0.89 7.13 -8.28
N ALA A 130 -0.27 7.10 -7.61
CA ALA A 130 -1.49 7.67 -8.16
C ALA A 130 -1.50 9.21 -8.22
N LEU A 131 -0.70 9.87 -7.38
CA LEU A 131 -0.59 11.33 -7.31
C LEU A 131 0.61 11.87 -8.11
N GLY A 132 1.74 11.17 -8.07
CA GLY A 132 3.00 11.61 -8.68
C GLY A 132 3.36 10.90 -9.99
N GLY A 133 2.65 9.82 -10.33
CA GLY A 133 3.00 8.96 -11.46
C GLY A 133 4.13 7.99 -11.14
N VAL A 134 4.60 7.29 -12.17
CA VAL A 134 5.72 6.36 -12.04
C VAL A 134 7.03 7.15 -11.96
N PRO A 135 7.93 6.85 -11.00
CA PRO A 135 9.26 7.45 -10.93
C PRO A 135 10.03 7.28 -12.25
N ARG A 136 10.89 8.25 -12.59
CA ARG A 136 11.62 8.25 -13.87
C ARG A 136 12.65 7.12 -13.96
N ASP A 137 13.29 6.87 -12.82
CA ASP A 137 14.39 5.94 -12.63
C ASP A 137 14.52 5.60 -11.13
N ALA A 138 15.36 4.62 -10.80
CA ALA A 138 15.53 4.17 -9.43
C ALA A 138 16.15 5.25 -8.52
N GLU A 139 16.97 6.17 -9.06
CA GLU A 139 17.60 7.25 -8.29
C GLU A 139 16.59 8.32 -7.85
N SER A 140 15.45 8.41 -8.54
CA SER A 140 14.34 9.29 -8.16
C SER A 140 13.49 8.77 -6.99
N VAL A 141 13.84 7.62 -6.41
CA VAL A 141 13.15 7.02 -5.27
C VAL A 141 14.04 7.04 -4.03
N ASP A 142 13.61 7.75 -2.98
CA ASP A 142 14.24 7.69 -1.65
C ASP A 142 13.28 7.01 -0.66
N VAL A 143 13.81 6.06 0.12
CA VAL A 143 13.05 5.33 1.15
C VAL A 143 13.82 5.39 2.47
N GLN A 144 13.16 5.93 3.49
CA GLN A 144 13.72 6.03 4.83
C GLN A 144 12.82 5.33 5.85
N THR A 145 13.36 4.30 6.51
CA THR A 145 12.70 3.62 7.62
C THR A 145 13.33 4.05 8.94
N ARG A 146 12.51 4.51 9.89
CA ARG A 146 12.96 4.87 11.24
C ARG A 146 12.11 4.17 12.29
N ALA A 147 12.76 3.49 13.22
CA ALA A 147 12.15 2.99 14.45
C ALA A 147 12.55 3.90 15.61
N SER A 148 11.58 4.40 16.37
CA SER A 148 11.83 5.21 17.57
C SER A 148 11.16 4.55 18.77
N ALA A 149 11.91 4.34 19.86
CA ALA A 149 11.36 3.82 21.10
C ALA A 149 10.99 4.98 22.03
N THR A 150 9.71 5.16 22.32
CA THR A 150 9.27 6.04 23.39
C THR A 150 9.53 5.34 24.72
N THR A 151 10.60 5.74 25.41
CA THR A 151 10.84 5.28 26.79
C THR A 151 9.86 6.01 27.70
N THR A 152 8.74 5.39 28.04
CA THR A 152 7.85 5.88 29.11
C THR A 152 8.58 5.74 30.44
N GLY A 153 9.20 6.82 30.92
CA GLY A 153 9.71 6.87 32.29
C GLY A 153 8.55 6.96 33.26
N SER A 154 8.38 5.97 34.15
CA SER A 154 7.48 6.15 35.30
C SER A 154 8.16 7.11 36.30
N THR A 155 7.49 8.23 36.57
CA THR A 155 7.87 9.10 37.69
C THR A 155 7.02 8.69 38.88
N THR A 156 7.59 7.92 39.81
CA THR A 156 6.91 7.62 41.07
C THR A 156 7.30 8.68 42.09
N THR A 157 6.38 9.61 42.38
CA THR A 157 6.48 10.46 43.57
C THR A 157 6.00 9.69 44.79
N GLY A 158 6.92 9.34 45.69
CA GLY A 158 6.57 8.80 47.01
C GLY A 158 6.09 9.91 47.97
N PRO A 159 5.29 9.58 49.01
CA PRO A 159 4.84 10.57 49.99
C PRO A 159 6.04 11.10 50.81
N PRO A 160 6.02 12.38 51.24
CA PRO A 160 7.16 13.00 51.91
C PRO A 160 7.30 12.49 53.35
N SER A 161 8.35 11.72 53.65
CA SER A 161 8.83 11.57 55.02
C SER A 161 9.78 12.73 55.33
N SER A 162 9.29 13.74 56.06
CA SER A 162 10.05 14.82 56.70
C SER A 162 11.32 15.28 55.94
N GLY A 163 11.13 15.93 54.79
CA GLY A 163 12.19 16.50 53.96
C GLY A 163 11.62 17.04 52.65
N PRO A 164 12.34 17.92 51.92
CA PRO A 164 11.86 18.43 50.63
C PRO A 164 11.63 17.28 49.64
N PRO A 165 10.62 17.37 48.75
CA PRO A 165 10.26 16.27 47.86
C PRO A 165 11.41 15.92 46.92
N THR A 166 12.02 14.75 47.13
CA THR A 166 13.05 14.20 46.23
C THR A 166 12.35 13.46 45.09
N THR A 167 12.42 14.01 43.89
CA THR A 167 11.98 13.29 42.68
C THR A 167 13.07 12.34 42.23
N THR A 168 12.90 11.04 42.45
CA THR A 168 13.84 10.03 41.97
C THR A 168 13.40 9.54 40.58
N ARG A 169 14.09 10.00 39.53
CA ARG A 169 13.86 9.51 38.16
C ARG A 169 14.71 8.27 37.92
N SER A 170 14.12 7.08 38.03
CA SER A 170 14.76 5.82 37.64
C SER A 170 14.59 5.62 36.13
N ALA A 171 15.60 5.97 35.34
CA ALA A 171 15.69 5.53 33.95
C ALA A 171 16.57 4.26 33.90
N ARG A 172 15.97 3.09 33.68
CA ARG A 172 16.76 1.92 33.26
C ARG A 172 17.08 2.08 31.78
N SER A 173 18.20 2.72 31.46
CA SER A 173 18.78 2.58 30.14
C SER A 173 19.36 1.17 30.02
N ARG A 174 18.72 0.28 29.25
CA ARG A 174 19.49 -0.78 28.60
C ARG A 174 20.18 -0.11 27.43
N SER A 175 21.47 0.20 27.55
CA SER A 175 22.27 0.57 26.40
C SER A 175 22.38 -0.68 25.50
N SER A 176 21.52 -0.78 24.51
CA SER A 176 21.92 -1.44 23.27
C SER A 176 22.50 -0.34 22.39
N ALA A 177 23.65 -0.64 21.77
CA ALA A 177 24.42 0.29 20.96
C ALA A 177 23.50 1.06 19.99
N GLY A 178 23.64 2.39 19.98
CA GLY A 178 22.85 3.25 19.11
C GLY A 178 22.97 2.83 17.63
N PRO A 179 21.94 3.07 16.81
CA PRO A 179 21.98 2.66 15.41
C PRO A 179 23.09 3.43 14.71
N ARG A 180 24.08 2.69 14.20
CA ARG A 180 24.99 3.20 13.17
C ARG A 180 24.10 3.59 11.99
N ARG A 181 24.36 4.78 11.44
CA ARG A 181 23.78 5.23 10.17
C ARG A 181 24.23 4.25 9.08
N THR A 182 23.38 3.28 8.75
CA THR A 182 23.57 2.39 7.61
C THR A 182 22.78 2.96 6.44
N THR A 183 23.46 3.66 5.55
CA THR A 183 22.97 3.90 4.20
C THR A 183 23.17 2.59 3.43
N ASN A 184 22.11 1.79 3.27
CA ASN A 184 22.14 0.70 2.30
C ASN A 184 21.73 1.27 0.95
N SER A 185 22.71 1.70 0.15
CA SER A 185 22.53 1.87 -1.29
C SER A 185 22.55 0.48 -1.93
N ALA A 186 21.37 -0.12 -2.07
CA ALA A 186 21.20 -1.30 -2.91
C ALA A 186 21.02 -0.82 -4.35
N SER A 187 22.11 -0.81 -5.13
CA SER A 187 22.04 -0.68 -6.58
C SER A 187 21.61 -2.03 -7.16
N SER A 188 20.33 -2.19 -7.46
CA SER A 188 19.87 -3.21 -8.40
C SER A 188 19.48 -2.50 -9.70
N GLU A 189 20.15 -2.87 -10.80
CA GLU A 189 19.80 -2.40 -12.13
C GLU A 189 18.37 -2.84 -12.48
N PRO A 190 17.45 -1.93 -12.84
CA PRO A 190 16.17 -2.33 -13.38
C PRO A 190 16.33 -2.66 -14.87
N SER A 191 16.68 -3.90 -15.19
CA SER A 191 16.48 -4.42 -16.54
C SER A 191 14.98 -4.63 -16.76
N GLY A 192 14.35 -3.71 -17.50
CA GLY A 192 13.03 -3.99 -18.12
C GLY A 192 11.86 -3.05 -17.84
N LEU A 193 12.05 -1.78 -17.42
CA LEU A 193 10.95 -0.80 -17.48
C LEU A 193 10.58 -0.49 -18.94
N ARG A 194 9.59 -1.23 -19.47
CA ARG A 194 8.88 -0.81 -20.69
C ARG A 194 7.98 0.38 -20.33
N ARG A 195 8.12 1.46 -21.10
CA ARG A 195 7.31 2.68 -21.04
C ARG A 195 5.82 2.31 -21.12
N TRP A 196 5.11 2.44 -20.00
CA TRP A 196 3.65 2.38 -19.96
C TRP A 196 3.09 3.65 -20.61
N THR A 197 2.45 3.49 -21.78
CA THR A 197 1.62 4.55 -22.35
C THR A 197 0.18 4.27 -21.96
N SER A 198 -0.49 5.24 -21.34
CA SER A 198 -1.92 5.17 -21.10
C SER A 198 -2.63 5.04 -22.44
N ARG A 199 -3.47 4.02 -22.58
CA ARG A 199 -4.41 3.90 -23.70
C ARG A 199 -5.33 5.13 -23.66
N PRO A 200 -5.50 5.90 -24.76
CA PRO A 200 -6.43 7.02 -24.75
C PRO A 200 -7.85 6.52 -24.49
N THR A 201 -8.58 7.27 -23.67
CA THR A 201 -10.01 7.08 -23.43
C THR A 201 -10.77 7.11 -24.76
N PRO A 202 -11.70 6.16 -25.02
CA PRO A 202 -12.55 6.25 -26.19
C PRO A 202 -13.42 7.51 -26.10
N SER A 203 -13.36 8.34 -27.14
CA SER A 203 -14.21 9.52 -27.29
C SER A 203 -15.68 9.12 -27.26
N THR A 204 -16.46 9.80 -26.42
CA THR A 204 -17.92 9.65 -26.34
C THR A 204 -18.54 9.92 -27.73
N PRO A 205 -19.39 9.04 -28.28
CA PRO A 205 -20.06 9.31 -29.54
C PRO A 205 -21.02 10.48 -29.35
N THR A 206 -20.87 11.50 -30.19
CA THR A 206 -21.75 12.67 -30.25
C THR A 206 -23.11 12.24 -30.81
N THR A 207 -24.17 12.31 -30.02
CA THR A 207 -25.54 12.10 -30.48
C THR A 207 -25.89 13.19 -31.51
N PRO A 208 -26.36 12.85 -32.73
CA PRO A 208 -26.78 13.86 -33.68
C PRO A 208 -28.06 14.52 -33.20
N THR A 209 -28.04 15.85 -33.13
CA THR A 209 -29.19 16.71 -32.86
C THR A 209 -30.26 16.44 -33.92
N ARG A 210 -31.40 15.92 -33.50
CA ARG A 210 -32.56 15.71 -34.37
C ARG A 210 -33.18 17.08 -34.64
N ASP A 211 -33.01 17.58 -35.86
CA ASP A 211 -33.70 18.77 -36.34
C ASP A 211 -35.22 18.54 -36.25
N ARG A 212 -35.90 19.39 -35.48
CA ARG A 212 -37.36 19.50 -35.48
C ARG A 212 -37.69 20.77 -36.24
N SER A 213 -37.67 20.67 -37.57
CA SER A 213 -38.42 21.59 -38.41
C SER A 213 -39.81 21.03 -38.66
N THR A 214 -40.77 21.83 -38.22
CA THR A 214 -42.21 21.73 -38.47
C THR A 214 -42.56 22.02 -39.93
N SER A 215 -43.70 21.44 -40.34
CA SER A 215 -44.52 21.70 -41.55
C SER A 215 -44.27 20.80 -42.76
#